data_AF-A0A9P8J253-F1
#
_entry.id   AF-A0A9P8J253-F1
#
_cell.length_a   1.000
_cell.length_b   1.000
_cell.length_c   1.000
_cell.angle_alpha   90.00
_cell.angle_beta   90.00
_cell.angle_gamma   90.00
#
_symmetry.space_group_name_H-M   'P 1'
#
loop_
_entity.id
_entity.type
_entity.pdbx_description
1 polymer ?
#
loop_
_entity_poly.entity_id
_entity_poly.type
_entity_poly.pdbx_seq_one_letter_code
_entity_poly.pdbx_strand_id
1 'polypeptide(L)'
;MFINITTPSDTQKGPLRRAIRSQAALSSATCRKNTIAAKASSNSSSPEDQIPPRVRRRSKAKAIKDNTEAPSSSSVSISSRRNSSSPTSLSPAQQDYTISPQLSQLVIQFDSSLTFPYPDAWHAKIPQLVDTYLTYFAPSNQDPIYISDRPILRQELWPDTMSHRALFFTNLLLASSHPSFSRERTQEITAWFRLEAMRSLQVGLDSSTGLNTSDQMIATVCLLCAWEFQFGDEVWAMAHMTGLKTMINLRGGFHDATLPPIVRRLVSFVTYDQRWYSGMEPVYVPQGLDRPFTSDLSSLDLPTGFASIARSYRICPIAPSTLGLISEINLIMKRPRHRKFALLDVQTRLTEYNFLENLTSNFSPIQTSMDDTISVQAEMHIKLALLSLVSHLQGSGSEQFWEMGESLFPEVLINTVYAEIGLWALFLICGTMQIPSPRLPDGLEKLVSSLLHIDWSLIDLTLRQYLYPSDSLDVASRALWDQMMPNRATIFEQNNLSRFHVAANLCNEVPIV
;
A
#
# COMPACT_ATOMS: atom_id res chain seq x y z
N MET A 1 3.35 26.69 -18.17
CA MET A 1 3.50 26.56 -19.63
C MET A 1 4.43 25.39 -19.87
N PHE A 2 3.92 24.31 -20.47
CA PHE A 2 4.73 23.15 -20.82
C PHE A 2 5.33 23.35 -22.20
N ILE A 3 6.65 23.17 -22.31
CA ILE A 3 7.37 23.27 -23.58
C ILE A 3 7.44 21.87 -24.17
N ASN A 4 6.60 21.59 -25.16
CA ASN A 4 6.59 20.29 -25.83
C ASN A 4 7.75 20.22 -26.85
N ILE A 5 8.65 19.26 -26.67
CA ILE A 5 9.77 18.98 -27.59
C ILE A 5 9.47 17.64 -28.24
N THR A 6 9.01 17.66 -29.49
CA THR A 6 8.67 16.43 -30.23
C THR A 6 9.89 15.82 -30.91
N THR A 7 10.90 16.63 -31.23
CA THR A 7 12.19 16.16 -31.77
C THR A 7 13.38 16.91 -31.16
N PRO A 8 14.57 16.29 -30.99
CA PRO A 8 15.73 16.94 -30.37
C PRO A 8 16.18 18.24 -31.07
N SER A 9 15.94 18.35 -32.38
CA SER A 9 16.25 19.53 -33.20
C SER A 9 15.33 20.73 -32.92
N ASP A 10 14.17 20.52 -32.30
CA ASP A 10 13.25 21.61 -31.92
C ASP A 10 13.86 22.55 -30.87
N THR A 11 14.81 22.04 -30.07
CA THR A 11 15.59 22.84 -29.11
C THR A 11 16.51 23.89 -29.77
N GLN A 12 16.65 23.87 -31.10
CA GLN A 12 17.40 24.89 -31.85
C GLN A 12 16.52 25.99 -32.43
N LYS A 13 15.19 25.81 -32.46
CA LYS A 13 14.27 26.82 -32.97
C LYS A 13 14.23 28.04 -32.03
N GLY A 14 14.43 29.23 -32.60
CA GLY A 14 14.56 30.50 -31.86
C GLY A 14 13.46 30.82 -30.83
N PRO A 15 12.17 30.50 -31.08
CA PRO A 15 11.10 30.71 -30.11
C PRO A 15 11.17 29.76 -28.91
N LEU A 16 11.48 28.48 -29.16
CA LEU A 16 11.58 27.45 -28.12
C LEU A 16 12.80 27.69 -27.24
N ARG A 17 13.93 28.10 -27.82
CA ARG A 17 15.11 28.54 -27.06
C ARG A 17 14.82 29.72 -26.13
N ARG A 18 14.00 30.67 -26.57
CA ARG A 18 13.57 31.80 -25.73
C ARG A 18 12.66 31.34 -24.59
N ALA A 19 11.72 30.45 -24.86
CA ALA A 19 10.84 29.88 -23.83
C ALA A 19 11.62 29.07 -22.78
N ILE A 20 12.56 28.22 -23.21
CA ILE A 20 13.42 27.44 -22.31
C ILE A 20 14.29 28.37 -21.44
N ARG A 21 14.91 29.41 -22.04
CA ARG A 21 15.71 30.39 -21.27
C ARG A 21 14.86 31.19 -20.28
N SER A 22 13.63 31.53 -20.65
CA SER A 22 12.67 32.22 -19.77
C SER A 22 12.26 31.33 -18.58
N GLN A 23 11.96 30.06 -18.83
CA GLN A 23 11.58 29.10 -17.79
C GLN A 23 12.76 28.77 -16.86
N ALA A 24 13.98 28.64 -17.40
CA ALA A 24 15.19 28.48 -16.60
C ALA A 24 15.47 29.72 -15.72
N ALA A 25 15.25 30.92 -16.24
CA ALA A 25 15.38 32.16 -15.47
C ALA A 25 14.33 32.28 -14.35
N LEU A 26 13.08 31.87 -14.63
CA LEU A 26 12.00 31.81 -13.63
C LEU A 26 12.30 30.78 -12.53
N SER A 27 12.74 29.57 -12.90
CA SER A 27 13.12 28.53 -11.93
C SER A 27 14.28 28.98 -11.04
N SER A 28 15.31 29.61 -11.63
CA SER A 28 16.44 30.18 -10.87
C SER A 28 16.00 31.30 -9.91
N ALA A 29 15.04 32.14 -10.32
CA ALA A 29 14.48 33.19 -9.47
C ALA A 29 13.67 32.63 -8.30
N THR A 30 12.86 31.58 -8.54
CA THR A 30 12.08 30.90 -7.49
C THR A 30 13.02 30.18 -6.51
N CYS A 31 14.04 29.49 -7.00
CA CYS A 31 15.05 28.85 -6.17
C CYS A 31 15.76 29.86 -5.26
N ARG A 32 16.21 31.01 -5.80
CA ARG A 32 16.80 32.10 -5.01
C ARG A 32 15.84 32.68 -3.97
N LYS A 33 14.56 32.85 -4.30
CA LYS A 33 13.54 33.32 -3.33
C LYS A 33 13.37 32.32 -2.18
N ASN A 34 13.34 31.03 -2.48
CA ASN A 34 13.22 29.97 -1.46
C ASN A 34 14.46 29.89 -0.57
N THR A 35 15.67 30.04 -1.13
CA THR A 35 16.90 30.10 -0.33
C THR A 35 16.96 31.34 0.57
N ILE A 36 16.44 32.49 0.12
CA ILE A 36 16.35 33.70 0.93
C ILE A 36 15.30 33.54 2.04
N ALA A 37 14.15 32.94 1.73
CA ALA A 37 13.10 32.66 2.72
C ALA A 37 13.59 31.69 3.80
N ALA A 38 14.31 30.63 3.41
CA ALA A 38 14.90 29.66 4.34
C ALA A 38 15.98 30.28 5.26
N LYS A 39 16.79 31.22 4.74
CA LYS A 39 17.76 31.98 5.55
C LYS A 39 17.11 33.02 6.45
N ALA A 40 15.94 33.55 6.07
CA ALA A 40 15.18 34.47 6.91
C ALA A 40 14.47 33.73 8.06
N SER A 41 13.99 32.50 7.83
CA SER A 41 13.37 31.67 8.87
C SER A 41 14.37 31.05 9.85
N SER A 42 15.63 30.84 9.45
CA SER A 42 16.67 30.33 10.37
C SER A 42 17.20 31.36 11.36
N ASN A 43 16.90 32.64 11.16
CA ASN A 43 17.46 33.74 11.97
C ASN A 43 16.49 34.31 13.02
N SER A 44 15.33 33.69 13.25
CA SER A 44 14.31 34.21 14.19
C SER A 44 14.37 33.64 15.62
N SER A 45 15.48 33.05 16.04
CA SER A 45 15.67 32.57 17.42
C SER A 45 17.06 32.88 18.00
N SER A 46 17.28 34.13 18.44
CA SER A 46 18.17 34.59 19.55
C SER A 46 18.61 36.07 19.34
N PRO A 47 18.73 36.90 20.40
CA PRO A 47 19.05 38.33 20.29
C PRO A 47 20.57 38.65 20.36
N GLU A 48 20.93 39.81 19.77
CA GLU A 48 22.18 40.62 19.87
C GLU A 48 23.51 39.88 19.50
N ASP A 49 24.41 40.38 18.65
CA ASP A 49 24.88 41.74 18.47
C ASP A 49 25.78 41.84 17.19
N GLN A 50 26.04 43.08 16.73
CA GLN A 50 27.09 43.52 15.75
C GLN A 50 26.78 43.62 14.22
N ILE A 51 26.68 44.88 13.78
CA ILE A 51 26.78 45.47 12.41
C ILE A 51 28.29 45.62 12.07
N PRO A 52 28.86 45.51 10.82
CA PRO A 52 28.56 46.32 9.60
C PRO A 52 28.93 45.66 8.21
N PRO A 53 29.05 46.39 7.07
CA PRO A 53 28.14 47.34 6.43
C PRO A 53 27.74 46.98 4.96
N ARG A 54 26.72 47.71 4.47
CA ARG A 54 26.21 47.90 3.09
C ARG A 54 27.17 47.69 1.90
N VAL A 55 26.66 47.03 0.85
CA VAL A 55 26.88 47.45 -0.56
C VAL A 55 25.55 47.43 -1.33
N ARG A 56 25.14 48.63 -1.74
CA ARG A 56 23.92 48.94 -2.50
C ARG A 56 24.29 48.91 -3.99
N ARG A 57 23.83 47.92 -4.76
CA ARG A 57 23.90 47.96 -6.23
C ARG A 57 22.51 47.95 -6.85
N ARG A 58 22.10 49.15 -7.26
CA ARG A 58 21.00 49.41 -8.20
C ARG A 58 21.35 48.84 -9.57
N SER A 59 20.42 48.13 -10.21
CA SER A 59 20.42 48.02 -11.67
C SER A 59 18.99 47.97 -12.22
N LYS A 60 18.67 49.10 -12.87
CA LYS A 60 17.58 49.45 -13.79
C LYS A 60 16.90 48.29 -14.52
N ALA A 61 15.57 48.25 -14.44
CA ALA A 61 14.70 47.62 -15.43
C ALA A 61 14.57 48.54 -16.66
N LYS A 62 14.61 47.97 -17.87
CA LYS A 62 14.30 48.65 -19.13
C LYS A 62 13.08 47.95 -19.73
N ALA A 63 11.96 48.67 -19.76
CA ALA A 63 10.75 48.30 -20.46
C ALA A 63 10.99 48.30 -21.98
N ILE A 64 10.44 47.31 -22.68
CA ILE A 64 10.22 47.37 -24.12
C ILE A 64 8.76 47.04 -24.39
N LYS A 65 8.19 47.92 -25.21
CA LYS A 65 6.82 48.16 -25.60
C LYS A 65 6.50 47.37 -26.87
N ASP A 66 5.35 46.71 -26.87
CA ASP A 66 4.33 46.64 -27.93
C ASP A 66 4.73 46.33 -29.38
N ASN A 67 4.12 45.29 -29.97
CA ASN A 67 3.19 45.44 -31.11
C ASN A 67 2.72 44.09 -31.69
N THR A 68 1.40 43.97 -31.71
CA THR A 68 0.47 43.40 -32.70
C THR A 68 1.04 42.95 -34.05
N GLU A 69 0.67 41.75 -34.50
CA GLU A 69 0.14 41.47 -35.85
C GLU A 69 -0.28 40.00 -36.00
N ALA A 70 -1.56 39.78 -36.33
CA ALA A 70 -2.05 38.56 -36.97
C ALA A 70 -1.73 38.61 -38.47
N PRO A 71 -1.66 37.47 -39.19
CA PRO A 71 -2.84 37.10 -39.98
C PRO A 71 -3.10 35.58 -40.21
N SER A 72 -4.39 35.24 -40.17
CA SER A 72 -5.18 34.38 -41.07
C SER A 72 -4.57 33.18 -41.85
N SER A 73 -5.20 32.02 -41.60
CA SER A 73 -5.77 31.03 -42.55
C SER A 73 -4.99 30.53 -43.77
N SER A 74 -4.85 29.20 -43.85
CA SER A 74 -5.08 28.47 -45.12
C SER A 74 -5.41 26.99 -44.86
N SER A 75 -6.61 26.62 -45.29
CA SER A 75 -7.13 25.28 -45.52
C SER A 75 -6.42 24.59 -46.69
N VAL A 76 -6.07 23.31 -46.55
CA VAL A 76 -5.94 22.39 -47.69
C VAL A 76 -6.38 20.98 -47.27
N SER A 77 -7.44 20.50 -47.92
CA SER A 77 -7.89 19.11 -47.94
C SER A 77 -7.29 18.42 -49.16
N ILE A 78 -6.66 17.24 -49.03
CA ILE A 78 -6.50 16.29 -50.14
C ILE A 78 -6.74 14.86 -49.64
N SER A 79 -7.51 14.15 -50.45
CA SER A 79 -8.08 12.82 -50.30
C SER A 79 -7.13 11.65 -50.60
N SER A 80 -7.46 10.51 -49.97
CA SER A 80 -7.48 9.13 -50.49
C SER A 80 -6.29 8.54 -51.26
N ARG A 81 -5.83 7.37 -50.81
CA ARG A 81 -5.64 6.18 -51.66
C ARG A 81 -5.54 4.91 -50.81
N ARG A 82 -6.43 3.95 -51.13
CA ARG A 82 -6.32 2.52 -50.80
C ARG A 82 -5.09 1.92 -51.48
N ASN A 83 -4.47 0.91 -50.88
CA ASN A 83 -4.23 -0.38 -51.55
C ASN A 83 -3.85 -1.47 -50.54
N SER A 84 -4.52 -2.60 -50.72
CA SER A 84 -4.35 -3.91 -50.11
C SER A 84 -3.17 -4.68 -50.70
N SER A 85 -2.49 -5.50 -49.90
CA SER A 85 -2.07 -6.86 -50.28
C SER A 85 -1.35 -7.56 -49.12
N SER A 86 -1.91 -8.70 -48.70
CA SER A 86 -1.25 -9.72 -47.87
C SER A 86 -0.10 -10.40 -48.64
N PRO A 87 0.82 -11.05 -47.91
CA PRO A 87 0.98 -12.48 -48.17
C PRO A 87 1.19 -13.34 -46.91
N THR A 88 0.77 -14.58 -47.05
CA THR A 88 0.82 -15.71 -46.12
C THR A 88 2.18 -16.40 -46.17
N SER A 89 2.77 -16.80 -45.04
CA SER A 89 3.68 -17.96 -44.99
C SER A 89 3.85 -18.52 -43.57
N LEU A 90 3.27 -19.70 -43.38
CA LEU A 90 3.60 -20.88 -42.56
C LEU A 90 4.82 -20.82 -41.62
N SER A 91 4.61 -21.29 -40.38
CA SER A 91 5.64 -21.79 -39.45
C SER A 91 5.21 -23.14 -38.83
N PRO A 92 6.15 -23.99 -38.37
CA PRO A 92 5.90 -25.39 -38.08
C PRO A 92 5.55 -25.69 -36.61
N ALA A 93 4.77 -26.76 -36.45
CA ALA A 93 4.44 -27.59 -35.29
C ALA A 93 5.01 -27.22 -33.90
N GLN A 94 4.10 -26.85 -32.98
CA GLN A 94 4.33 -26.93 -31.53
C GLN A 94 3.70 -28.20 -30.95
N GLN A 95 4.38 -28.78 -29.96
CA GLN A 95 3.97 -29.97 -29.21
C GLN A 95 2.80 -29.64 -28.28
N ASP A 96 1.79 -30.52 -28.30
CA ASP A 96 0.61 -30.47 -27.46
C ASP A 96 0.96 -30.67 -25.97
N TYR A 97 0.68 -29.67 -25.15
CA TYR A 97 0.44 -29.85 -23.72
C TYR A 97 -1.05 -29.65 -23.47
N THR A 98 -1.71 -30.74 -23.13
CA THR A 98 -3.15 -30.83 -22.87
C THR A 98 -3.51 -29.99 -21.63
N ILE A 99 -4.14 -28.84 -21.86
CA ILE A 99 -4.75 -28.02 -20.80
C ILE A 99 -5.98 -28.78 -20.29
N SER A 100 -6.05 -28.96 -18.98
CA SER A 100 -7.17 -29.60 -18.28
C SER A 100 -8.50 -28.88 -18.61
N PRO A 101 -9.60 -29.60 -18.93
CA PRO A 101 -10.83 -29.02 -19.50
C PRO A 101 -11.68 -28.17 -18.53
N GLN A 102 -11.19 -27.92 -17.31
CA GLN A 102 -11.90 -27.09 -16.32
C GLN A 102 -11.64 -25.58 -16.49
N LEU A 103 -10.57 -25.16 -17.17
CA LEU A 103 -10.30 -23.74 -17.47
C LEU A 103 -11.11 -23.20 -18.66
N SER A 104 -11.63 -24.09 -19.51
CA SER A 104 -12.49 -23.76 -20.65
C SER A 104 -13.93 -23.39 -20.27
N GLN A 105 -14.36 -23.67 -19.03
CA GLN A 105 -15.73 -23.37 -18.58
C GLN A 105 -15.89 -21.97 -17.95
N LEU A 106 -14.79 -21.30 -17.59
CA LEU A 106 -14.83 -19.91 -17.09
C LEU A 106 -14.78 -18.84 -18.21
N VAL A 107 -14.62 -19.27 -19.46
CA VAL A 107 -14.55 -18.37 -20.64
C VAL A 107 -15.96 -18.01 -21.19
N ILE A 108 -17.06 -18.48 -20.61
CA ILE A 108 -18.41 -18.34 -21.21
C ILE A 108 -19.42 -17.59 -20.30
N GLN A 109 -18.99 -16.51 -19.64
CA GLN A 109 -19.94 -15.51 -19.12
C GLN A 109 -19.53 -14.06 -19.44
N PHE A 110 -18.75 -13.84 -20.49
CA PHE A 110 -18.67 -12.51 -21.09
C PHE A 110 -19.74 -12.39 -22.16
N ASP A 111 -20.73 -11.54 -21.89
CA ASP A 111 -21.75 -11.16 -22.84
C ASP A 111 -21.08 -10.61 -24.11
N SER A 112 -21.26 -11.31 -25.23
CA SER A 112 -20.79 -10.92 -26.58
C SER A 112 -21.39 -9.58 -27.07
N SER A 113 -22.18 -8.89 -26.23
CA SER A 113 -22.79 -7.59 -26.48
C SER A 113 -21.96 -6.38 -26.03
N LEU A 114 -20.87 -6.57 -25.27
CA LEU A 114 -20.03 -5.45 -24.80
C LEU A 114 -19.21 -4.83 -25.95
N THR A 115 -19.84 -3.93 -26.69
CA THR A 115 -19.14 -2.99 -27.58
C THR A 115 -18.35 -2.04 -26.70
N PHE A 116 -17.05 -2.27 -26.56
CA PHE A 116 -16.22 -1.39 -25.74
C PHE A 116 -16.20 0.03 -26.31
N PRO A 117 -16.35 1.07 -25.47
CA PRO A 117 -16.77 2.39 -25.94
C PRO A 117 -15.69 3.20 -26.67
N TYR A 118 -14.42 2.79 -26.65
CA TYR A 118 -13.29 3.60 -27.13
C TYR A 118 -12.45 2.90 -28.21
N PRO A 119 -12.96 2.78 -29.46
CA PRO A 119 -12.25 2.09 -30.54
C PRO A 119 -10.97 2.81 -30.98
N ASP A 120 -10.86 4.13 -30.76
CA ASP A 120 -9.72 4.97 -31.16
C ASP A 120 -8.48 4.80 -30.25
N ALA A 121 -8.67 4.29 -29.03
CA ALA A 121 -7.59 3.97 -28.10
C ALA A 121 -7.69 2.52 -27.61
N TRP A 122 -8.08 1.63 -28.51
CA TRP A 122 -8.15 0.21 -28.21
C TRP A 122 -6.75 -0.39 -28.08
N HIS A 123 -6.52 -1.12 -27.00
CA HIS A 123 -5.33 -1.95 -26.80
C HIS A 123 -5.74 -3.42 -26.71
N ALA A 124 -4.98 -4.31 -27.36
CA ALA A 124 -5.34 -5.74 -27.45
C ALA A 124 -5.44 -6.45 -26.08
N LYS A 125 -4.85 -5.87 -25.03
CA LYS A 125 -4.90 -6.38 -23.65
C LYS A 125 -6.10 -5.93 -22.83
N ILE A 126 -6.94 -5.02 -23.35
CA ILE A 126 -8.11 -4.51 -22.61
C ILE A 126 -9.01 -5.64 -22.09
N PRO A 127 -9.42 -6.65 -22.88
CA PRO A 127 -10.30 -7.71 -22.36
C PRO A 127 -9.71 -8.46 -21.16
N GLN A 128 -8.41 -8.79 -21.23
CA GLN A 128 -7.69 -9.48 -20.14
C GLN A 128 -7.58 -8.60 -18.89
N LEU A 129 -7.39 -7.29 -19.06
CA LEU A 129 -7.30 -6.34 -17.95
C LEU A 129 -8.65 -6.06 -17.30
N VAL A 130 -9.73 -6.02 -18.08
CA VAL A 130 -11.10 -5.93 -17.55
C VAL A 130 -11.41 -7.17 -16.69
N ASP A 131 -11.08 -8.35 -17.20
CA ASP A 131 -11.25 -9.60 -16.45
C ASP A 131 -10.42 -9.61 -15.16
N THR A 132 -9.16 -9.16 -15.23
CA THR A 132 -8.29 -8.99 -14.06
C THR A 132 -8.89 -8.02 -13.04
N TYR A 133 -9.38 -6.84 -13.48
CA TYR A 133 -9.99 -5.84 -12.61
C TYR A 133 -11.22 -6.41 -11.90
N LEU A 134 -12.14 -7.01 -12.67
CA LEU A 134 -13.38 -7.57 -12.16
C LEU A 134 -13.18 -8.81 -11.29
N THR A 135 -12.10 -9.55 -11.48
CA THR A 135 -11.78 -10.72 -10.66
C THR A 135 -11.14 -10.32 -9.34
N TYR A 136 -10.16 -9.42 -9.37
CA TYR A 136 -9.30 -9.17 -8.20
C TYR A 136 -9.53 -7.82 -7.51
N PHE A 137 -9.97 -6.79 -8.22
CA PHE A 137 -10.17 -5.45 -7.66
C PHE A 137 -11.64 -5.19 -7.33
N ALA A 138 -12.56 -5.63 -8.17
CA ALA A 138 -14.00 -5.46 -7.98
C ALA A 138 -14.77 -6.80 -8.03
N PRO A 139 -14.42 -7.80 -7.20
CA PRO A 139 -15.14 -9.07 -7.13
C PRO A 139 -16.62 -8.86 -6.82
N SER A 140 -17.49 -9.73 -7.35
CA SER A 140 -18.93 -9.71 -7.05
C SER A 140 -19.25 -10.36 -5.70
N ASN A 141 -18.37 -11.25 -5.25
CA ASN A 141 -18.59 -12.08 -4.07
C ASN A 141 -17.75 -11.57 -2.91
N GLN A 142 -18.18 -11.90 -1.69
CA GLN A 142 -17.43 -11.63 -0.46
C GLN A 142 -16.19 -12.53 -0.36
N ASP A 143 -15.15 -12.02 0.29
CA ASP A 143 -13.99 -12.84 0.65
C ASP A 143 -14.36 -13.81 1.80
N PRO A 144 -13.95 -15.09 1.73
CA PRO A 144 -14.35 -16.10 2.71
C PRO A 144 -13.66 -15.97 4.08
N ILE A 145 -12.53 -15.26 4.15
CA ILE A 145 -11.74 -15.04 5.36
C ILE A 145 -12.15 -13.72 6.02
N TYR A 146 -12.45 -12.72 5.20
CA TYR A 146 -12.64 -11.35 5.64
C TYR A 146 -13.84 -10.68 4.96
N ILE A 147 -14.79 -10.15 5.75
CA ILE A 147 -15.95 -9.44 5.20
C ILE A 147 -15.51 -8.05 4.72
N SER A 148 -15.54 -7.86 3.41
CA SER A 148 -15.06 -6.65 2.73
C SER A 148 -16.21 -5.94 2.02
N ASP A 149 -16.22 -4.62 2.05
CA ASP A 149 -17.20 -3.83 1.28
C ASP A 149 -16.83 -3.71 -0.20
N ARG A 150 -15.74 -4.34 -0.64
CA ARG A 150 -15.20 -4.25 -2.00
C ARG A 150 -16.22 -4.50 -3.13
N PRO A 151 -17.25 -5.36 -3.01
CA PRO A 151 -18.27 -5.52 -4.04
C PRO A 151 -18.96 -4.20 -4.45
N ILE A 152 -18.92 -3.17 -3.61
CA ILE A 152 -19.41 -1.82 -3.94
C ILE A 152 -18.68 -1.22 -5.17
N LEU A 153 -17.41 -1.56 -5.41
CA LEU A 153 -16.69 -1.09 -6.60
C LEU A 153 -17.34 -1.63 -7.88
N ARG A 154 -17.86 -2.85 -7.85
CA ARG A 154 -18.55 -3.44 -8.99
C ARG A 154 -19.95 -2.87 -9.17
N GLN A 155 -20.64 -2.59 -8.07
CA GLN A 155 -22.03 -2.14 -8.09
C GLN A 155 -22.14 -0.64 -8.41
N GLU A 156 -21.28 0.20 -7.83
CA GLU A 156 -21.37 1.66 -7.92
C GLU A 156 -20.32 2.27 -8.85
N LEU A 157 -19.05 1.83 -8.81
CA LEU A 157 -17.97 2.46 -9.59
C LEU A 157 -17.87 1.92 -11.04
N TRP A 158 -18.07 0.62 -11.24
CA TRP A 158 -17.88 -0.01 -12.54
C TRP A 158 -18.83 0.50 -13.64
N PRO A 159 -20.12 0.76 -13.38
CA PRO A 159 -21.02 1.35 -14.39
C PRO A 159 -20.52 2.71 -14.91
N ASP A 160 -20.04 3.57 -14.00
CA ASP A 160 -19.41 4.85 -14.34
C ASP A 160 -18.09 4.66 -15.09
N THR A 161 -17.32 3.65 -14.72
CA THR A 161 -16.05 3.28 -15.37
C THR A 161 -16.28 2.94 -16.84
N MET A 162 -17.34 2.22 -17.17
CA MET A 162 -17.68 1.91 -18.57
C MET A 162 -18.11 3.15 -19.36
N SER A 163 -18.70 4.15 -18.70
CA SER A 163 -19.25 5.34 -19.35
C SER A 163 -18.27 6.52 -19.45
N HIS A 164 -17.16 6.49 -18.69
CA HIS A 164 -16.22 7.61 -18.59
C HIS A 164 -14.78 7.21 -18.93
N ARG A 165 -14.24 7.78 -20.02
CA ARG A 165 -12.96 7.37 -20.61
C ARG A 165 -11.77 7.43 -19.66
N ALA A 166 -11.61 8.54 -18.94
CA ALA A 166 -10.46 8.69 -18.04
C ALA A 166 -10.53 7.71 -16.86
N LEU A 167 -11.74 7.42 -16.38
CA LEU A 167 -11.96 6.48 -15.29
C LEU A 167 -11.72 5.04 -15.77
N PHE A 168 -12.19 4.72 -17.00
CA PHE A 168 -11.92 3.44 -17.67
C PHE A 168 -10.44 3.12 -17.72
N PHE A 169 -9.63 3.98 -18.35
CA PHE A 169 -8.21 3.72 -18.50
C PHE A 169 -7.44 3.75 -17.18
N THR A 170 -7.91 4.51 -16.19
CA THR A 170 -7.32 4.51 -14.84
C THR A 170 -7.55 3.17 -14.14
N ASN A 171 -8.75 2.59 -14.19
CA ASN A 171 -8.99 1.27 -13.61
C ASN A 171 -8.20 0.16 -14.34
N LEU A 172 -8.02 0.28 -15.66
CA LEU A 172 -7.15 -0.64 -16.40
C LEU A 172 -5.67 -0.46 -16.07
N LEU A 173 -5.22 0.75 -15.74
CA LEU A 173 -3.88 0.98 -15.21
C LEU A 173 -3.66 0.23 -13.90
N LEU A 174 -4.62 0.29 -12.97
CA LEU A 174 -4.57 -0.47 -11.71
C LEU A 174 -4.43 -1.97 -12.01
N ALA A 175 -5.32 -2.51 -12.85
CA ALA A 175 -5.30 -3.92 -13.23
C ALA A 175 -3.99 -4.34 -13.93
N SER A 176 -3.39 -3.45 -14.71
CA SER A 176 -2.12 -3.74 -15.40
C SER A 176 -0.93 -3.88 -14.46
N SER A 177 -1.06 -3.39 -13.23
CA SER A 177 -0.04 -3.47 -12.18
C SER A 177 -0.12 -4.80 -11.41
N HIS A 178 -1.13 -5.63 -11.67
CA HIS A 178 -1.36 -6.87 -10.95
C HIS A 178 -0.36 -7.99 -11.35
N PRO A 179 0.19 -8.78 -10.39
CA PRO A 179 1.15 -9.83 -10.69
C PRO A 179 0.68 -10.92 -11.66
N SER A 180 -0.61 -11.30 -11.64
CA SER A 180 -1.15 -12.29 -12.60
C SER A 180 -1.13 -11.79 -14.05
N PHE A 181 -1.03 -10.47 -14.25
CA PHE A 181 -0.81 -9.86 -15.56
C PHE A 181 0.69 -9.61 -15.83
N SER A 182 1.51 -9.46 -14.78
CA SER A 182 2.88 -8.94 -14.85
C SER A 182 4.01 -9.97 -15.05
N ARG A 183 3.73 -11.24 -15.33
CA ARG A 183 4.78 -12.26 -15.29
C ARG A 183 5.81 -12.24 -16.43
N GLU A 184 5.59 -11.57 -17.58
CA GLU A 184 6.55 -11.70 -18.70
C GLU A 184 6.82 -10.50 -19.64
N ARG A 185 6.15 -9.34 -19.59
CA ARG A 185 6.40 -8.25 -20.60
C ARG A 185 5.75 -6.88 -20.30
N THR A 186 5.83 -6.41 -19.05
CA THR A 186 4.75 -5.56 -18.48
C THR A 186 5.00 -4.07 -18.31
N GLN A 187 6.24 -3.59 -18.18
CA GLN A 187 6.47 -2.16 -17.94
C GLN A 187 5.94 -1.28 -19.07
N GLU A 188 6.04 -1.76 -20.32
CA GLU A 188 5.53 -1.05 -21.50
C GLU A 188 4.00 -0.93 -21.50
N ILE A 189 3.30 -2.01 -21.10
CA ILE A 189 1.84 -2.02 -21.07
C ILE A 189 1.32 -1.10 -19.96
N THR A 190 1.88 -1.22 -18.74
CA THR A 190 1.53 -0.33 -17.63
C THR A 190 1.84 1.14 -17.99
N ALA A 191 2.98 1.41 -18.62
CA ALA A 191 3.33 2.75 -19.09
C ALA A 191 2.35 3.27 -20.15
N TRP A 192 1.89 2.41 -21.07
CA TRP A 192 0.88 2.77 -22.07
C TRP A 192 -0.45 3.15 -21.42
N PHE A 193 -0.95 2.34 -20.48
CA PHE A 193 -2.21 2.64 -19.77
C PHE A 193 -2.08 3.88 -18.90
N ARG A 194 -0.91 4.13 -18.29
CA ARG A 194 -0.63 5.36 -17.56
C ARG A 194 -0.70 6.58 -18.48
N LEU A 195 -0.07 6.51 -19.65
CA LEU A 195 -0.12 7.58 -20.64
C LEU A 195 -1.54 7.84 -21.13
N GLU A 196 -2.31 6.80 -21.45
CA GLU A 196 -3.67 6.95 -21.97
C GLU A 196 -4.65 7.44 -20.88
N ALA A 197 -4.48 7.01 -19.63
CA ALA A 197 -5.23 7.54 -18.50
C ALA A 197 -4.96 9.05 -18.31
N MET A 198 -3.68 9.46 -18.35
CA MET A 198 -3.29 10.86 -18.24
C MET A 198 -3.78 11.71 -19.42
N ARG A 199 -3.73 11.19 -20.65
CA ARG A 199 -4.25 11.86 -21.84
C ARG A 199 -5.76 12.04 -21.75
N SER A 200 -6.48 11.00 -21.33
CA SER A 200 -7.93 11.03 -21.15
C SER A 200 -8.34 12.01 -20.04
N LEU A 201 -7.58 12.05 -18.94
CA LEU A 201 -7.74 13.04 -17.87
C LEU A 201 -7.59 14.47 -18.43
N GLN A 202 -6.51 14.76 -19.15
CA GLN A 202 -6.25 16.08 -19.70
C GLN A 202 -7.37 16.56 -20.64
N VAL A 203 -7.83 15.68 -21.55
CA VAL A 203 -8.97 15.99 -22.44
C VAL A 203 -10.24 16.26 -21.63
N GLY A 204 -10.50 15.46 -20.58
CA GLY A 204 -11.64 15.66 -19.70
C GLY A 204 -11.59 16.97 -18.90
N LEU A 205 -10.40 17.47 -18.58
CA LEU A 205 -10.22 18.77 -17.91
C LEU A 205 -10.31 19.96 -18.87
N ASP A 206 -9.82 19.81 -20.11
CA ASP A 206 -9.79 20.90 -21.11
C ASP A 206 -11.15 21.15 -21.79
N SER A 207 -12.07 20.18 -21.72
CA SER A 207 -13.36 20.20 -22.42
C SER A 207 -14.46 21.04 -21.75
N SER A 208 -14.26 21.48 -20.51
CA SER A 208 -15.23 22.30 -19.76
C SER A 208 -14.82 23.78 -19.70
N THR A 209 -15.81 24.69 -19.71
CA THR A 209 -15.63 26.15 -19.52
C THR A 209 -15.26 26.55 -18.08
N GLY A 210 -14.53 25.67 -17.38
CA GLY A 210 -14.14 25.70 -15.97
C GLY A 210 -13.43 24.39 -15.60
N LEU A 211 -12.94 24.24 -14.37
CA LEU A 211 -12.36 22.96 -13.93
C LEU A 211 -13.47 21.89 -13.88
N ASN A 212 -13.30 20.78 -14.59
CA ASN A 212 -14.25 19.67 -14.53
C ASN A 212 -14.19 18.99 -13.15
N THR A 213 -15.28 19.09 -12.39
CA THR A 213 -15.43 18.50 -11.05
C THR A 213 -16.54 17.45 -11.01
N SER A 214 -16.76 16.72 -12.11
CA SER A 214 -17.69 15.58 -12.13
C SER A 214 -17.23 14.46 -11.19
N ASP A 215 -18.16 13.63 -10.77
CA ASP A 215 -17.91 12.52 -9.84
C ASP A 215 -16.88 11.53 -10.42
N GLN A 216 -17.01 11.22 -11.72
CA GLN A 216 -16.08 10.35 -12.43
C GLN A 216 -14.68 10.99 -12.58
N MET A 217 -14.61 12.32 -12.72
CA MET A 217 -13.32 13.02 -12.80
C MET A 217 -12.61 13.02 -11.45
N ILE A 218 -13.33 13.29 -10.36
CA ILE A 218 -12.81 13.20 -9.00
C ILE A 218 -12.33 11.78 -8.71
N ALA A 219 -13.14 10.75 -9.02
CA ALA A 219 -12.75 9.35 -8.85
C ALA A 219 -11.49 9.00 -9.66
N THR A 220 -11.38 9.48 -10.91
CA THR A 220 -10.20 9.30 -11.76
C THR A 220 -8.95 9.87 -11.09
N VAL A 221 -9.02 11.11 -10.60
CA VAL A 221 -7.87 11.77 -9.95
C VAL A 221 -7.51 11.09 -8.63
N CYS A 222 -8.49 10.62 -7.84
CA CYS A 222 -8.24 9.83 -6.63
C CYS A 222 -7.43 8.56 -6.95
N LEU A 223 -7.89 7.77 -7.92
CA LEU A 223 -7.24 6.50 -8.27
C LEU A 223 -5.86 6.70 -8.88
N LEU A 224 -5.66 7.74 -9.72
CA LEU A 224 -4.34 8.09 -10.24
C LEU A 224 -3.39 8.55 -9.14
N CYS A 225 -3.85 9.44 -8.25
CA CYS A 225 -3.07 9.88 -7.10
C CYS A 225 -2.63 8.69 -6.25
N ALA A 226 -3.56 7.77 -6.00
CA ALA A 226 -3.33 6.59 -5.20
C ALA A 226 -2.35 5.62 -5.87
N TRP A 227 -2.46 5.43 -7.19
CA TRP A 227 -1.52 4.63 -7.99
C TRP A 227 -0.11 5.25 -7.99
N GLU A 228 0.01 6.58 -8.15
CA GLU A 228 1.30 7.27 -8.14
C GLU A 228 2.01 7.15 -6.78
N PHE A 229 1.27 7.18 -5.67
CA PHE A 229 1.83 6.92 -4.35
C PHE A 229 2.38 5.49 -4.20
N GLN A 230 1.71 4.48 -4.78
CA GLN A 230 2.10 3.09 -4.59
C GLN A 230 3.16 2.60 -5.59
N PHE A 231 3.05 2.99 -6.86
CA PHE A 231 3.85 2.45 -7.97
C PHE A 231 4.61 3.53 -8.74
N GLY A 232 4.25 4.80 -8.56
CA GLY A 232 4.76 5.92 -9.33
C GLY A 232 5.75 6.79 -8.55
N ASP A 233 5.59 8.10 -8.69
CA ASP A 233 6.49 9.08 -8.08
C ASP A 233 5.69 10.06 -7.21
N GLU A 234 6.17 10.26 -5.98
CA GLU A 234 5.57 11.09 -4.95
C GLU A 234 5.29 12.53 -5.42
N VAL A 235 6.14 13.10 -6.29
CA VAL A 235 5.95 14.44 -6.84
C VAL A 235 4.66 14.51 -7.67
N TRP A 236 4.39 13.47 -8.47
CA TRP A 236 3.17 13.37 -9.26
C TRP A 236 1.96 13.09 -8.37
N ALA A 237 2.10 12.21 -7.39
CA ALA A 237 1.06 11.96 -6.40
C ALA A 237 0.64 13.26 -5.68
N MET A 238 1.59 14.08 -5.25
CA MET A 238 1.33 15.38 -4.61
C MET A 238 0.70 16.40 -5.57
N ALA A 239 1.04 16.36 -6.86
CA ALA A 239 0.39 17.19 -7.87
C ALA A 239 -1.08 16.78 -8.06
N HIS A 240 -1.38 15.49 -8.18
CA HIS A 240 -2.75 14.97 -8.25
C HIS A 240 -3.54 15.31 -6.98
N MET A 241 -2.95 15.13 -5.81
CA MET A 241 -3.54 15.49 -4.52
C MET A 241 -3.91 16.99 -4.46
N THR A 242 -3.05 17.87 -4.97
CA THR A 242 -3.34 19.32 -5.03
C THR A 242 -4.50 19.63 -5.96
N GLY A 243 -4.57 18.98 -7.13
CA GLY A 243 -5.70 19.08 -8.04
C GLY A 243 -6.99 18.58 -7.41
N LEU A 244 -6.94 17.42 -6.74
CA LEU A 244 -8.05 16.81 -6.04
C LEU A 244 -8.63 17.73 -4.96
N LYS A 245 -7.79 18.32 -4.10
CA LYS A 245 -8.23 19.30 -3.09
C LYS A 245 -8.99 20.46 -3.74
N THR A 246 -8.49 20.95 -4.87
CA THR A 246 -9.13 22.05 -5.60
C THR A 246 -10.52 21.64 -6.12
N MET A 247 -10.63 20.45 -6.74
CA MET A 247 -11.91 19.94 -7.23
C MET A 247 -12.95 19.77 -6.12
N ILE A 248 -12.55 19.21 -4.97
CA ILE A 248 -13.43 19.00 -3.82
C ILE A 248 -13.90 20.33 -3.23
N ASN A 249 -12.98 21.29 -3.06
CA ASN A 249 -13.34 22.60 -2.51
C ASN A 249 -14.31 23.37 -3.42
N LEU A 250 -14.19 23.23 -4.75
CA LEU A 250 -15.15 23.83 -5.69
C LEU A 250 -16.54 23.19 -5.63
N ARG A 251 -16.65 21.94 -5.16
CA ARG A 251 -17.92 21.21 -4.94
C ARG A 251 -18.57 21.49 -3.57
N GLY A 252 -18.01 22.39 -2.76
CA GLY A 252 -18.52 22.70 -1.42
C GLY A 252 -17.72 22.06 -0.27
N GLY A 253 -16.70 21.27 -0.59
CA GLY A 253 -15.79 20.66 0.39
C GLY A 253 -16.03 19.17 0.62
N PHE A 254 -15.18 18.55 1.45
CA PHE A 254 -15.16 17.11 1.68
C PHE A 254 -16.42 16.56 2.38
N HIS A 255 -17.02 17.35 3.28
CA HIS A 255 -18.25 16.98 3.99
C HIS A 255 -19.53 17.35 3.23
N ASP A 256 -19.41 17.79 1.98
CA ASP A 256 -20.57 18.13 1.17
C ASP A 256 -21.43 16.88 0.89
N ALA A 257 -22.74 17.01 1.10
CA ALA A 257 -23.70 15.92 0.96
C ALA A 257 -23.90 15.46 -0.50
N THR A 258 -23.47 16.27 -1.49
CA THR A 258 -23.64 15.97 -2.92
C THR A 258 -22.58 15.02 -3.47
N LEU A 259 -21.51 14.72 -2.72
CA LEU A 259 -20.53 13.72 -3.13
C LEU A 259 -21.12 12.31 -2.99
N PRO A 260 -21.17 11.51 -4.06
CA PRO A 260 -21.65 10.13 -3.98
C PRO A 260 -20.86 9.30 -2.95
N PRO A 261 -21.48 8.32 -2.27
CA PRO A 261 -20.82 7.50 -1.26
C PRO A 261 -19.51 6.86 -1.75
N ILE A 262 -19.50 6.27 -2.94
CA ILE A 262 -18.30 5.66 -3.50
C ILE A 262 -17.17 6.68 -3.75
N VAL A 263 -17.50 7.86 -4.28
CA VAL A 263 -16.51 8.92 -4.50
C VAL A 263 -15.96 9.42 -3.17
N ARG A 264 -16.82 9.62 -2.17
CA ARG A 264 -16.41 9.99 -0.82
C ARG A 264 -15.44 8.95 -0.24
N ARG A 265 -15.71 7.66 -0.41
CA ARG A 265 -14.81 6.58 0.03
C ARG A 265 -13.46 6.61 -0.68
N LEU A 266 -13.43 6.83 -2.00
CA LEU A 266 -12.17 6.97 -2.76
C LEU A 266 -11.36 8.19 -2.30
N VAL A 267 -12.04 9.32 -2.05
CA VAL A 267 -11.41 10.53 -1.51
C VAL A 267 -10.86 10.26 -0.11
N SER A 268 -11.65 9.66 0.78
CA SER A 268 -11.23 9.32 2.13
C SER A 268 -9.99 8.42 2.12
N PHE A 269 -9.97 7.37 1.28
CA PHE A 269 -8.83 6.49 1.17
C PHE A 269 -7.53 7.22 0.81
N VAL A 270 -7.53 8.01 -0.27
CA VAL A 270 -6.31 8.67 -0.77
C VAL A 270 -5.87 9.82 0.14
N THR A 271 -6.81 10.49 0.81
CA THR A 271 -6.54 11.66 1.65
C THR A 271 -6.28 11.34 3.12
N TYR A 272 -6.74 10.19 3.59
CA TYR A 272 -6.59 9.72 4.96
C TYR A 272 -5.81 8.41 5.02
N ASP A 273 -6.40 7.27 4.62
CA ASP A 273 -5.82 5.92 4.85
C ASP A 273 -4.41 5.80 4.27
N GLN A 274 -4.25 6.12 2.98
CA GLN A 274 -2.96 5.99 2.30
C GLN A 274 -1.88 6.88 2.91
N ARG A 275 -2.25 8.10 3.33
CA ARG A 275 -1.33 9.02 3.98
C ARG A 275 -0.97 8.53 5.38
N TRP A 276 -1.94 8.00 6.11
CA TRP A 276 -1.76 7.41 7.42
C TRP A 276 -0.74 6.26 7.37
N TYR A 277 -0.89 5.29 6.45
CA TYR A 277 0.11 4.23 6.25
C TYR A 277 1.50 4.75 5.88
N SER A 278 1.55 5.89 5.19
CA SER A 278 2.81 6.53 4.80
C SER A 278 3.44 7.37 5.91
N GLY A 279 2.84 7.42 7.11
CA GLY A 279 3.28 8.29 8.21
C GLY A 279 3.15 9.78 7.88
N MET A 280 2.30 10.14 6.92
CA MET A 280 2.03 11.51 6.52
C MET A 280 0.73 12.04 7.11
N GLU A 281 0.70 13.32 7.46
CA GLU A 281 -0.51 13.97 7.97
C GLU A 281 -1.66 13.86 6.96
N PRO A 282 -2.86 13.40 7.38
CA PRO A 282 -4.04 13.36 6.53
C PRO A 282 -4.41 14.74 5.97
N VAL A 283 -5.00 14.75 4.78
CA VAL A 283 -5.52 15.97 4.16
C VAL A 283 -6.94 16.28 4.63
N TYR A 284 -7.78 15.24 4.67
CA TYR A 284 -9.13 15.31 5.18
C TYR A 284 -9.28 14.22 6.24
N VAL A 285 -9.97 14.54 7.33
CA VAL A 285 -10.27 13.60 8.41
C VAL A 285 -11.77 13.31 8.37
N PRO A 286 -12.19 12.06 8.11
CA PRO A 286 -13.60 11.70 8.15
C PRO A 286 -14.19 11.86 9.55
N GLN A 287 -15.50 12.15 9.60
CA GLN A 287 -16.21 12.25 10.88
C GLN A 287 -16.13 10.94 11.66
N GLY A 288 -15.83 11.04 12.95
CA GLY A 288 -15.70 9.88 13.85
C GLY A 288 -14.30 9.24 13.88
N LEU A 289 -13.37 9.72 13.05
CA LEU A 289 -11.96 9.29 13.06
C LEU A 289 -11.07 10.37 13.70
N ASP A 290 -11.19 10.56 15.02
CA ASP A 290 -10.29 11.42 15.80
C ASP A 290 -9.36 10.53 16.65
N ARG A 291 -8.22 10.11 16.10
CA ARG A 291 -7.18 9.41 16.86
C ARG A 291 -5.85 10.17 16.79
N PRO A 292 -5.03 10.14 17.86
CA PRO A 292 -3.74 10.82 17.86
C PRO A 292 -2.84 10.19 16.79
N PHE A 293 -2.66 10.94 15.71
CA PHE A 293 -1.73 10.61 14.66
C PHE A 293 -0.30 10.59 15.22
N THR A 294 0.35 9.41 15.23
CA THR A 294 1.79 9.32 15.51
C THR A 294 2.53 9.77 14.26
N SER A 295 2.76 11.08 14.16
CA SER A 295 3.36 11.72 12.98
C SER A 295 4.80 11.34 12.69
N ASP A 296 5.50 10.76 13.66
CA ASP A 296 6.90 10.41 13.51
C ASP A 296 7.14 8.91 13.74
N LEU A 297 6.83 8.11 12.72
CA LEU A 297 7.21 6.69 12.65
C LEU A 297 8.73 6.49 12.84
N SER A 298 9.55 7.48 12.49
CA SER A 298 11.01 7.41 12.64
C SER A 298 11.46 7.57 14.10
N SER A 299 10.64 8.21 14.94
CA SER A 299 10.88 8.36 16.38
C SER A 299 10.47 7.15 17.22
N LEU A 300 9.71 6.21 16.66
CA LEU A 300 9.24 5.04 17.40
C LEU A 300 10.42 4.18 17.85
N ASP A 301 10.50 3.95 19.15
CA ASP A 301 11.45 3.05 19.79
C ASP A 301 10.95 1.61 19.61
N LEU A 302 11.15 1.07 18.41
CA LEU A 302 10.80 -0.30 18.05
C LEU A 302 11.92 -1.27 18.47
N PRO A 303 11.60 -2.55 18.68
CA PRO A 303 12.60 -3.59 18.91
C PRO A 303 13.59 -3.66 17.75
N THR A 304 14.89 -3.78 18.03
CA THR A 304 15.93 -3.63 17.01
C THR A 304 15.71 -4.50 15.77
N GLY A 305 15.41 -5.79 15.95
CA GLY A 305 15.04 -6.63 14.81
C GLY A 305 13.72 -6.19 14.22
N PHE A 306 12.61 -6.15 14.97
CA PHE A 306 11.32 -5.77 14.39
C PHE A 306 11.37 -4.46 13.57
N ALA A 307 12.16 -3.47 14.01
CA ALA A 307 12.40 -2.22 13.30
C ALA A 307 13.12 -2.41 11.94
N SER A 308 13.99 -3.40 11.81
CA SER A 308 14.65 -3.78 10.56
C SER A 308 13.64 -4.35 9.55
N ILE A 309 12.72 -5.22 9.98
CA ILE A 309 11.62 -5.73 9.13
C ILE A 309 10.72 -4.56 8.73
N ALA A 310 10.25 -3.76 9.69
CA ALA A 310 9.28 -2.70 9.43
C ALA A 310 9.81 -1.59 8.51
N ARG A 311 11.12 -1.28 8.56
CA ARG A 311 11.74 -0.20 7.75
C ARG A 311 12.22 -0.65 6.37
N SER A 312 12.45 -1.94 6.15
CA SER A 312 12.99 -2.44 4.88
C SER A 312 11.97 -2.35 3.72
N TYR A 313 10.68 -2.29 4.04
CA TYR A 313 9.61 -2.10 3.07
C TYR A 313 9.26 -0.60 3.00
N ARG A 314 9.49 0.02 1.83
CA ARG A 314 9.45 1.49 1.60
C ARG A 314 8.09 2.17 1.83
N ILE A 315 7.06 1.42 2.18
CA ILE A 315 5.76 1.90 2.67
C ILE A 315 5.51 1.05 3.90
N CYS A 316 5.33 1.64 5.09
CA CYS A 316 5.06 0.89 6.32
C CYS A 316 3.82 0.01 6.09
N PRO A 317 3.98 -1.31 5.88
CA PRO A 317 2.87 -2.17 5.54
C PRO A 317 2.01 -2.46 6.79
N ILE A 318 2.50 -2.02 7.95
CA ILE A 318 1.88 -2.15 9.26
C ILE A 318 1.31 -0.80 9.66
N ALA A 319 0.10 -0.81 10.21
CA ALA A 319 -0.59 0.35 10.75
C ALA A 319 0.29 1.11 11.77
N PRO A 320 0.39 2.45 11.67
CA PRO A 320 1.05 3.29 12.66
C PRO A 320 0.59 3.04 14.11
N SER A 321 -0.70 2.77 14.32
CA SER A 321 -1.24 2.43 15.65
C SER A 321 -0.65 1.14 16.21
N THR A 322 -0.55 0.10 15.38
CA THR A 322 0.07 -1.17 15.74
C THR A 322 1.54 -0.98 16.08
N LEU A 323 2.28 -0.20 15.27
CA LEU A 323 3.68 0.17 15.57
C LEU A 323 3.83 0.96 16.88
N GLY A 324 2.88 1.86 17.17
CA GLY A 324 2.83 2.61 18.42
C GLY A 324 2.69 1.70 19.63
N LEU A 325 1.80 0.70 19.58
CA LEU A 325 1.62 -0.30 20.64
C LEU A 325 2.90 -1.13 20.85
N ILE A 326 3.56 -1.56 19.76
CA ILE A 326 4.84 -2.28 19.83
C ILE A 326 5.91 -1.43 20.52
N SER A 327 6.01 -0.16 20.13
CA SER A 327 6.97 0.78 20.73
C SER A 327 6.68 1.01 22.21
N GLU A 328 5.41 1.12 22.60
CA GLU A 328 5.02 1.28 23.99
C GLU A 328 5.39 0.07 24.85
N ILE A 329 5.15 -1.15 24.36
CA ILE A 329 5.57 -2.38 25.04
C ILE A 329 7.11 -2.36 25.19
N ASN A 330 7.86 -1.93 24.17
CA ASN A 330 9.34 -1.78 24.22
C ASN A 330 9.79 -0.83 25.33
N LEU A 331 9.14 0.31 25.45
CA LEU A 331 9.42 1.28 26.51
C LEU A 331 9.08 0.73 27.90
N ILE A 332 7.97 0.00 28.04
CA ILE A 332 7.57 -0.65 29.30
C ILE A 332 8.60 -1.72 29.69
N MET A 333 9.11 -2.49 28.74
CA MET A 333 10.11 -3.53 29.03
C MET A 333 11.43 -2.93 29.50
N LYS A 334 11.84 -1.77 28.97
CA LYS A 334 13.03 -1.05 29.43
C LYS A 334 12.89 -0.45 30.84
N ARG A 335 11.67 -0.30 31.37
CA ARG A 335 11.39 0.33 32.66
C ARG A 335 10.85 -0.70 33.68
N PRO A 336 11.57 -0.97 34.78
CA PRO A 336 11.14 -2.00 35.74
C PRO A 336 9.96 -1.57 36.63
N ARG A 337 9.74 -0.26 36.82
CA ARG A 337 8.70 0.25 37.74
C ARG A 337 7.31 0.11 37.13
N HIS A 338 6.36 -0.41 37.92
CA HIS A 338 4.95 -0.56 37.56
C HIS A 338 4.67 -1.35 36.27
N ARG A 339 5.63 -2.18 35.83
CA ARG A 339 5.54 -2.96 34.59
C ARG A 339 4.23 -3.74 34.48
N LYS A 340 3.81 -4.42 35.56
CA LYS A 340 2.58 -5.21 35.57
C LYS A 340 1.34 -4.37 35.24
N PHE A 341 1.22 -3.17 35.80
CA PHE A 341 0.07 -2.30 35.60
C PHE A 341 0.07 -1.67 34.20
N ALA A 342 1.25 -1.23 33.73
CA ALA A 342 1.40 -0.70 32.38
C ALA A 342 1.11 -1.76 31.30
N LEU A 343 1.56 -2.99 31.50
CA LEU A 343 1.24 -4.10 30.60
C LEU A 343 -0.27 -4.43 30.59
N LEU A 344 -0.94 -4.32 31.74
CA LEU A 344 -2.39 -4.58 31.84
C LEU A 344 -3.18 -3.54 31.03
N ASP A 345 -2.81 -2.26 31.16
CA ASP A 345 -3.40 -1.18 30.37
C ASP A 345 -3.21 -1.40 28.85
N VAL A 346 -1.99 -1.78 28.43
CA VAL A 346 -1.72 -2.12 27.03
C VAL A 346 -2.53 -3.34 26.57
N GLN A 347 -2.69 -4.36 27.42
CA GLN A 347 -3.49 -5.54 27.09
C GLN A 347 -4.96 -5.21 26.87
N THR A 348 -5.55 -4.35 27.70
CA THR A 348 -6.91 -3.86 27.53
C THR A 348 -7.05 -3.12 26.19
N ARG A 349 -6.14 -2.20 25.90
CA ARG A 349 -6.13 -1.46 24.62
C ARG A 349 -5.92 -2.37 23.42
N LEU A 350 -5.05 -3.37 23.51
CA LEU A 350 -4.87 -4.38 22.45
C LEU A 350 -6.14 -5.19 22.25
N THR A 351 -6.84 -5.58 23.31
CA THR A 351 -8.06 -6.38 23.22
C THR A 351 -9.15 -5.58 22.47
N GLU A 352 -9.34 -4.32 22.84
CA GLU A 352 -10.27 -3.37 22.21
C GLU A 352 -9.82 -2.89 20.82
N TYR A 353 -8.53 -3.00 20.51
CA TYR A 353 -7.97 -2.53 19.24
C TYR A 353 -8.52 -3.35 18.06
N ASN A 354 -9.31 -2.70 17.22
CA ASN A 354 -9.68 -3.21 15.92
C ASN A 354 -8.97 -2.38 14.85
N PHE A 355 -8.12 -3.03 14.07
CA PHE A 355 -7.38 -2.41 12.98
C PHE A 355 -8.31 -1.70 11.99
N LEU A 356 -9.43 -2.35 11.64
CA LEU A 356 -10.38 -1.86 10.63
C LEU A 356 -11.14 -0.61 11.07
N GLU A 357 -11.26 -0.36 12.38
CA GLU A 357 -11.86 0.88 12.89
C GLU A 357 -10.97 2.10 12.67
N ASN A 358 -9.69 1.92 12.35
CA ASN A 358 -8.80 3.03 12.02
C ASN A 358 -8.85 3.41 10.53
N LEU A 359 -9.55 2.61 9.71
CA LEU A 359 -9.61 2.82 8.27
C LEU A 359 -10.93 3.48 7.86
N THR A 360 -10.87 4.31 6.82
CA THR A 360 -12.08 4.91 6.22
C THR A 360 -12.86 3.91 5.38
N SER A 361 -12.17 2.88 4.90
CA SER A 361 -12.70 1.77 4.15
C SER A 361 -12.01 0.51 4.60
N ASN A 362 -12.76 -0.57 4.66
CA ASN A 362 -12.27 -1.88 5.04
C ASN A 362 -11.58 -2.59 3.84
N PHE A 363 -11.30 -1.87 2.76
CA PHE A 363 -10.54 -2.31 1.60
C PHE A 363 -9.80 -1.14 0.93
N SER A 364 -8.74 -1.45 0.18
CA SER A 364 -7.99 -0.49 -0.63
C SER A 364 -8.43 -0.52 -2.11
N PRO A 365 -8.90 0.60 -2.70
CA PRO A 365 -9.40 0.61 -4.07
C PRO A 365 -8.31 0.38 -5.14
N ILE A 366 -7.03 0.49 -4.77
CA ILE A 366 -5.89 0.29 -5.67
C ILE A 366 -5.17 -1.04 -5.47
N GLN A 367 -5.57 -1.81 -4.46
CA GLN A 367 -5.08 -3.15 -4.21
C GLN A 367 -6.18 -4.17 -4.48
N THR A 368 -5.82 -5.44 -4.50
CA THR A 368 -6.76 -6.54 -4.73
C THR A 368 -7.45 -6.98 -3.45
N SER A 369 -8.52 -7.76 -3.57
CA SER A 369 -9.16 -8.43 -2.44
C SER A 369 -8.18 -9.33 -1.68
N MET A 370 -7.25 -9.96 -2.39
CA MET A 370 -6.22 -10.79 -1.76
C MET A 370 -5.26 -9.94 -0.91
N ASP A 371 -4.86 -8.75 -1.40
CA ASP A 371 -4.01 -7.83 -0.65
C ASP A 371 -4.70 -7.29 0.62
N ASP A 372 -6.02 -7.03 0.57
CA ASP A 372 -6.78 -6.65 1.77
C ASP A 372 -6.71 -7.78 2.82
N THR A 373 -7.01 -9.01 2.39
CA THR A 373 -7.00 -10.19 3.26
C THR A 373 -5.62 -10.45 3.84
N ILE A 374 -4.56 -10.28 3.05
CA ILE A 374 -3.17 -10.34 3.52
C ILE A 374 -2.91 -9.29 4.60
N SER A 375 -3.34 -8.04 4.38
CA SER A 375 -3.11 -6.94 5.32
C SER A 375 -3.86 -7.15 6.64
N VAL A 376 -5.13 -7.55 6.57
CA VAL A 376 -5.95 -7.87 7.75
C VAL A 376 -5.36 -9.04 8.51
N GLN A 377 -4.97 -10.12 7.82
CA GLN A 377 -4.33 -11.26 8.45
C GLN A 377 -3.01 -10.86 9.11
N ALA A 378 -2.16 -10.07 8.47
CA ALA A 378 -0.91 -9.61 9.07
C ALA A 378 -1.14 -8.82 10.37
N GLU A 379 -2.09 -7.89 10.39
CA GLU A 379 -2.46 -7.12 11.57
C GLU A 379 -3.03 -8.01 12.69
N MET A 380 -3.86 -9.00 12.35
CA MET A 380 -4.38 -9.97 13.33
C MET A 380 -3.28 -10.85 13.93
N HIS A 381 -2.32 -11.30 13.11
CA HIS A 381 -1.16 -12.06 13.60
C HIS A 381 -0.32 -11.22 14.56
N ILE A 382 -0.03 -9.96 14.22
CA ILE A 382 0.70 -9.04 15.11
C ILE A 382 -0.09 -8.83 16.42
N LYS A 383 -1.39 -8.53 16.33
CA LYS A 383 -2.25 -8.31 17.49
C LYS A 383 -2.21 -9.51 18.44
N LEU A 384 -2.41 -10.73 17.92
CA LEU A 384 -2.37 -11.92 18.74
C LEU A 384 -0.99 -12.11 19.36
N ALA A 385 0.09 -11.99 18.58
CA ALA A 385 1.45 -12.11 19.09
C ALA A 385 1.75 -11.16 20.26
N LEU A 386 1.25 -9.91 20.20
CA LEU A 386 1.40 -8.96 21.30
C LEU A 386 0.55 -9.33 22.51
N LEU A 387 -0.69 -9.78 22.32
CA LEU A 387 -1.53 -10.28 23.42
C LEU A 387 -0.90 -11.50 24.11
N SER A 388 -0.39 -12.45 23.33
CA SER A 388 0.30 -13.65 23.80
C SER A 388 1.51 -13.31 24.66
N LEU A 389 2.36 -12.43 24.14
CA LEU A 389 3.55 -11.92 24.81
C LEU A 389 3.20 -11.18 26.10
N VAL A 390 2.23 -10.26 26.07
CA VAL A 390 1.84 -9.47 27.25
C VAL A 390 1.31 -10.38 28.35
N SER A 391 0.46 -11.36 28.01
CA SER A 391 -0.01 -12.38 28.95
C SER A 391 1.13 -13.18 29.56
N HIS A 392 2.09 -13.62 28.73
CA HIS A 392 3.25 -14.37 29.19
C HIS A 392 4.10 -13.54 30.17
N LEU A 393 4.38 -12.27 29.85
CA LEU A 393 5.14 -11.36 30.69
C LEU A 393 4.43 -11.04 32.03
N GLN A 394 3.12 -11.15 32.08
CA GLN A 394 2.32 -10.99 33.30
C GLN A 394 2.19 -12.28 34.12
N GLY A 395 2.53 -13.45 33.54
CA GLY A 395 2.27 -14.76 34.12
C GLY A 395 0.77 -15.11 34.15
N SER A 396 -0.03 -14.52 33.28
CA SER A 396 -1.46 -14.82 33.14
C SER A 396 -1.69 -15.85 32.03
N GLY A 397 -2.70 -16.70 32.20
CA GLY A 397 -3.14 -17.62 31.14
C GLY A 397 -3.62 -16.85 29.91
N SER A 398 -3.31 -17.37 28.73
CA SER A 398 -3.66 -16.75 27.46
C SER A 398 -5.00 -17.26 26.89
N GLU A 399 -5.70 -18.16 27.61
CA GLU A 399 -6.90 -18.91 27.17
C GLU A 399 -7.99 -18.04 26.54
N GLN A 400 -8.07 -16.79 26.98
CA GLN A 400 -9.04 -15.79 26.55
C GLN A 400 -8.89 -15.38 25.07
N PHE A 401 -7.76 -15.67 24.43
CA PHE A 401 -7.47 -15.26 23.05
C PHE A 401 -7.49 -16.41 22.04
N TRP A 402 -7.93 -17.59 22.44
CA TRP A 402 -7.97 -18.79 21.57
C TRP A 402 -8.81 -18.60 20.31
N GLU A 403 -9.99 -17.99 20.45
CA GLU A 403 -10.91 -17.76 19.33
C GLU A 403 -10.24 -16.92 18.22
N MET A 404 -9.34 -16.01 18.60
CA MET A 404 -8.55 -15.23 17.63
C MET A 404 -7.57 -16.11 16.87
N GLY A 405 -6.95 -17.09 17.53
CA GLY A 405 -6.06 -18.05 16.89
C GLY A 405 -6.75 -18.91 15.82
N GLU A 406 -8.01 -19.29 16.04
CA GLU A 406 -8.81 -20.04 15.05
C GLU A 406 -9.11 -19.23 13.77
N SER A 407 -9.14 -17.90 13.90
CA SER A 407 -9.36 -16.98 12.78
C SER A 407 -8.09 -16.61 12.00
N LEU A 408 -6.93 -17.13 12.40
CA LEU A 408 -5.66 -16.88 11.70
C LEU A 408 -5.43 -17.90 10.58
N PHE A 409 -4.99 -17.38 9.43
CA PHE A 409 -4.67 -18.12 8.22
C PHE A 409 -3.20 -17.84 7.83
N PRO A 410 -2.21 -18.50 8.47
CA PRO A 410 -0.79 -18.28 8.18
C PRO A 410 -0.41 -18.42 6.71
N GLU A 411 -1.11 -19.32 6.00
CA GLU A 411 -0.85 -19.62 4.60
C GLU A 411 -1.02 -18.41 3.68
N VAL A 412 -1.85 -17.45 4.10
CA VAL A 412 -2.10 -16.20 3.36
C VAL A 412 -0.85 -15.31 3.32
N LEU A 413 0.04 -15.40 4.31
CA LEU A 413 1.22 -14.54 4.41
C LEU A 413 2.42 -15.08 3.61
N ILE A 414 2.36 -16.33 3.15
CA ILE A 414 3.45 -16.99 2.43
C ILE A 414 3.73 -16.30 1.09
N ASN A 415 5.00 -16.05 0.79
CA ASN A 415 5.45 -15.35 -0.42
C ASN A 415 4.91 -13.91 -0.57
N THR A 416 4.52 -13.27 0.54
CA THR A 416 4.09 -11.87 0.56
C THR A 416 5.14 -10.97 1.20
N VAL A 417 4.96 -9.65 1.11
CA VAL A 417 5.76 -8.67 1.85
C VAL A 417 5.60 -8.76 3.37
N TYR A 418 4.61 -9.53 3.85
CA TYR A 418 4.36 -9.78 5.27
C TYR A 418 4.92 -11.11 5.77
N ALA A 419 5.62 -11.89 4.94
CA ALA A 419 6.12 -13.21 5.33
C ALA A 419 7.04 -13.16 6.57
N GLU A 420 7.96 -12.19 6.63
CA GLU A 420 8.86 -12.02 7.77
C GLU A 420 8.11 -11.58 9.04
N ILE A 421 7.08 -10.74 8.89
CA ILE A 421 6.20 -10.31 9.99
C ILE A 421 5.38 -11.49 10.51
N GLY A 422 4.83 -12.30 9.60
CA GLY A 422 4.09 -13.51 9.91
C GLY A 422 4.95 -14.52 10.67
N LEU A 423 6.20 -14.72 10.24
CA LEU A 423 7.18 -15.55 10.93
C LEU A 423 7.42 -15.05 12.36
N TRP A 424 7.70 -13.75 12.51
CA TRP A 424 7.90 -13.13 13.83
C TRP A 424 6.68 -13.32 14.74
N ALA A 425 5.48 -13.04 14.22
CA ALA A 425 4.24 -13.13 14.99
C ALA A 425 3.95 -14.56 15.43
N LEU A 426 3.98 -15.52 14.49
CA LEU A 426 3.69 -16.92 14.78
C LEU A 426 4.71 -17.55 15.74
N PHE A 427 5.98 -17.17 15.62
CA PHE A 427 6.97 -17.63 16.57
C PHE A 427 6.67 -17.14 17.99
N LEU A 428 6.33 -15.86 18.16
CA LEU A 428 5.91 -15.34 19.46
C LEU A 428 4.66 -16.04 19.99
N ILE A 429 3.65 -16.24 19.14
CA ILE A 429 2.40 -16.91 19.49
C ILE A 429 2.69 -18.33 19.99
N CYS A 430 3.39 -19.15 19.19
CA CYS A 430 3.69 -20.54 19.54
C CYS A 430 4.68 -20.68 20.72
N GLY A 431 5.59 -19.71 20.91
CA GLY A 431 6.53 -19.72 22.03
C GLY A 431 5.89 -19.31 23.36
N THR A 432 4.90 -18.41 23.34
CA THR A 432 4.31 -17.84 24.56
C THR A 432 2.97 -18.44 24.96
N MET A 433 2.28 -19.13 24.04
CA MET A 433 1.00 -19.79 24.30
C MET A 433 1.09 -21.30 24.10
N GLN A 434 0.42 -22.05 24.98
CA GLN A 434 0.16 -23.48 24.76
C GLN A 434 -1.10 -23.63 23.90
N ILE A 435 -0.98 -23.37 22.59
CA ILE A 435 -2.15 -23.40 21.68
C ILE A 435 -2.43 -24.86 21.24
N PRO A 436 -3.67 -25.33 21.29
CA PRO A 436 -4.07 -26.67 20.84
C PRO A 436 -4.23 -26.78 19.31
N SER A 437 -4.06 -25.69 18.56
CA SER A 437 -4.29 -25.65 17.12
C SER A 437 -3.04 -26.12 16.37
N PRO A 438 -3.07 -27.26 15.66
CA PRO A 438 -1.94 -27.73 14.85
C PRO A 438 -1.67 -26.82 13.64
N ARG A 439 -2.62 -25.93 13.32
CA ARG A 439 -2.56 -25.04 12.18
C ARG A 439 -1.46 -23.97 12.29
N LEU A 440 -1.30 -23.37 13.47
CA LEU A 440 -0.31 -22.30 13.65
C LEU A 440 1.13 -22.82 13.58
N PRO A 441 1.47 -23.96 14.21
CA PRO A 441 2.76 -24.62 14.00
C PRO A 441 3.02 -25.04 12.55
N ASP A 442 2.03 -25.64 11.86
CA ASP A 442 2.16 -26.01 10.44
C ASP A 442 2.35 -24.77 9.55
N GLY A 443 1.61 -23.70 9.82
CA GLY A 443 1.78 -22.41 9.16
C GLY A 443 3.16 -21.80 9.38
N LEU A 444 3.69 -21.89 10.60
CA LEU A 444 5.04 -21.46 10.95
C LEU A 444 6.09 -22.27 10.18
N GLU A 445 5.96 -23.60 10.12
CA GLU A 445 6.85 -24.48 9.35
C GLU A 445 6.83 -24.16 7.86
N LYS A 446 5.64 -23.88 7.29
CA LYS A 446 5.49 -23.47 5.89
C LYS A 446 6.12 -22.11 5.60
N LEU A 447 5.98 -21.13 6.51
CA LEU A 447 6.61 -19.82 6.36
C LEU A 447 8.13 -19.92 6.44
N VAL A 448 8.65 -20.63 7.44
CA VAL A 448 10.05 -21.05 7.56
C VAL A 448 10.53 -21.68 6.26
N SER A 449 9.75 -22.61 5.71
CA SER A 449 10.07 -23.30 4.46
C SER A 449 10.06 -22.38 3.24
N SER A 450 9.14 -21.43 3.17
CA SER A 450 9.09 -20.46 2.06
C SER A 450 10.28 -19.50 2.06
N LEU A 451 10.89 -19.31 3.23
CA LEU A 451 12.06 -18.47 3.43
C LEU A 451 13.39 -19.24 3.31
N LEU A 452 13.36 -20.57 3.01
CA LEU A 452 14.52 -21.48 2.93
C LEU A 452 15.62 -21.11 1.93
N HIS A 453 15.42 -20.10 1.09
CA HIS A 453 16.51 -19.51 0.28
C HIS A 453 17.48 -18.66 1.11
N ILE A 454 17.19 -18.47 2.40
CA ILE A 454 17.99 -17.70 3.36
C ILE A 454 18.80 -18.66 4.24
N ASP A 455 20.07 -18.33 4.49
CA ASP A 455 20.98 -19.11 5.34
C ASP A 455 20.40 -19.25 6.77
N TRP A 456 20.22 -20.49 7.25
CA TRP A 456 19.65 -20.76 8.57
C TRP A 456 20.48 -20.21 9.74
N SER A 457 21.81 -20.18 9.61
CA SER A 457 22.65 -19.56 10.64
C SER A 457 22.41 -18.04 10.71
N LEU A 458 22.15 -17.44 9.55
CA LEU A 458 21.72 -16.06 9.44
C LEU A 458 20.31 -15.91 9.99
N ILE A 459 19.37 -16.84 9.73
CA ILE A 459 18.00 -16.82 10.28
C ILE A 459 17.99 -16.96 11.81
N ASP A 460 18.80 -17.81 12.44
CA ASP A 460 18.90 -17.89 13.92
C ASP A 460 19.40 -16.57 14.51
N LEU A 461 20.45 -16.00 13.92
CA LEU A 461 20.95 -14.68 14.33
C LEU A 461 19.92 -13.58 14.10
N THR A 462 19.27 -13.61 12.94
CA THR A 462 18.21 -12.71 12.47
C THR A 462 17.06 -12.80 13.44
N LEU A 463 16.40 -13.95 13.58
CA LEU A 463 15.26 -14.12 14.47
C LEU A 463 15.59 -13.79 15.92
N ARG A 464 16.75 -14.17 16.47
CA ARG A 464 17.17 -13.66 17.80
C ARG A 464 17.21 -12.13 17.88
N GLN A 465 17.57 -11.44 16.80
CA GLN A 465 17.45 -9.98 16.71
C GLN A 465 15.98 -9.52 16.63
N TYR A 466 15.10 -10.27 15.96
CA TYR A 466 13.66 -9.99 15.80
C TYR A 466 12.81 -10.41 17.01
N LEU A 467 13.29 -11.31 17.87
CA LEU A 467 12.59 -11.75 19.07
C LEU A 467 12.43 -10.61 20.06
N TYR A 468 11.21 -10.48 20.55
CA TYR A 468 10.85 -9.40 21.43
C TYR A 468 10.60 -9.88 22.87
N PRO A 469 11.36 -9.31 23.82
CA PRO A 469 12.81 -9.20 23.79
C PRO A 469 13.51 -10.57 23.68
N SER A 470 14.80 -10.59 23.31
CA SER A 470 15.58 -11.83 23.16
C SER A 470 15.59 -12.73 24.42
N ASP A 471 15.35 -12.15 25.58
CA ASP A 471 15.52 -12.78 26.89
C ASP A 471 14.18 -13.13 27.57
N SER A 472 13.03 -12.76 27.00
CA SER A 472 11.71 -12.99 27.60
C SER A 472 11.09 -14.33 27.26
N LEU A 473 11.71 -15.11 26.37
CA LEU A 473 11.21 -16.41 25.95
C LEU A 473 11.87 -17.53 26.76
N ASP A 474 11.06 -18.49 27.18
CA ASP A 474 11.44 -19.55 28.10
C ASP A 474 12.20 -20.70 27.40
N VAL A 475 12.51 -21.76 28.16
CA VAL A 475 13.17 -22.96 27.62
C VAL A 475 12.29 -23.66 26.59
N ALA A 476 10.96 -23.60 26.72
CA ALA A 476 10.03 -24.22 25.77
C ALA A 476 10.06 -23.53 24.41
N SER A 477 10.09 -22.19 24.39
CA SER A 477 10.27 -21.40 23.16
C SER A 477 11.59 -21.72 22.46
N ARG A 478 12.67 -21.92 23.24
CA ARG A 478 13.98 -22.36 22.72
C ARG A 478 13.95 -23.78 22.19
N ALA A 479 13.25 -24.69 22.86
CA ALA A 479 13.10 -26.07 22.39
C ALA A 479 12.28 -26.14 21.10
N LEU A 480 11.19 -25.36 21.01
CA LEU A 480 10.42 -25.21 19.77
C LEU A 480 11.34 -24.69 18.65
N TRP A 481 12.14 -23.67 18.93
CA TRP A 481 13.10 -23.13 17.98
C TRP A 481 14.12 -24.17 17.50
N ASP A 482 14.74 -24.91 18.41
CA ASP A 482 15.71 -25.95 18.07
C ASP A 482 15.08 -27.10 17.25
N GLN A 483 13.80 -27.39 17.44
CA GLN A 483 13.06 -28.37 16.62
C GLN A 483 12.83 -27.90 15.18
N MET A 484 12.67 -26.60 14.95
CA MET A 484 12.35 -26.03 13.65
C MET A 484 13.56 -25.77 12.75
N MET A 485 14.78 -25.92 13.26
CA MET A 485 16.02 -25.65 12.53
C MET A 485 16.58 -26.93 11.89
N PRO A 486 16.40 -27.15 10.58
CA PRO A 486 16.98 -28.31 9.93
C PRO A 486 18.50 -28.09 9.83
N ASN A 487 19.28 -28.97 10.48
CA ASN A 487 20.76 -29.07 10.46
C ASN A 487 21.57 -28.46 11.61
N ARG A 488 21.02 -28.26 12.82
CA ARG A 488 21.91 -28.36 13.99
C ARG A 488 22.10 -29.83 14.32
N ALA A 489 23.36 -30.27 14.35
CA ALA A 489 23.71 -31.50 15.05
C ALA A 489 23.10 -31.38 16.45
N THR A 490 22.14 -32.24 16.75
CA THR A 490 21.53 -32.38 18.05
C THR A 490 22.65 -32.64 19.05
N ILE A 491 23.11 -31.59 19.73
CA ILE A 491 23.87 -31.77 20.96
C ILE A 491 22.81 -32.21 21.96
N PHE A 492 22.67 -33.53 22.09
CA PHE A 492 22.06 -34.16 23.24
C PHE A 492 22.87 -33.75 24.47
N GLU A 493 22.56 -32.60 25.06
CA GLU A 493 22.75 -32.47 26.49
C GLU A 493 21.50 -33.05 27.16
N GLN A 494 21.67 -34.29 27.60
CA GLN A 494 20.80 -34.93 28.57
C GLN A 494 20.46 -33.92 29.67
N ASN A 495 19.17 -33.61 29.87
CA ASN A 495 18.48 -34.03 31.09
C ASN A 495 17.00 -33.61 31.13
N ASN A 496 16.17 -34.63 31.36
CA ASN A 496 14.87 -34.62 32.04
C ASN A 496 13.58 -34.34 31.25
N LEU A 497 13.48 -34.83 30.01
CA LEU A 497 12.19 -35.22 29.40
C LEU A 497 11.74 -36.62 29.89
N SER A 498 11.64 -36.78 31.21
CA SER A 498 11.01 -37.95 31.82
C SER A 498 9.97 -37.48 32.83
N ARG A 499 8.84 -36.96 32.32
CA ARG A 499 7.57 -36.83 33.06
C ARG A 499 6.38 -36.62 32.11
N PHE A 500 6.30 -37.44 31.07
CA PHE A 500 5.00 -37.92 30.59
C PHE A 500 4.79 -39.31 31.18
N HIS A 501 4.35 -39.35 32.44
CA HIS A 501 3.65 -40.52 32.97
C HIS A 501 2.23 -40.07 33.31
N VAL A 502 1.30 -40.69 32.57
CA VAL A 502 -0.08 -40.93 32.94
C VAL A 502 -0.18 -41.37 34.42
N ALA A 503 -1.27 -40.95 35.07
CA ALA A 503 -1.82 -41.39 36.36
C ALA A 503 -1.47 -40.54 37.60
N ALA A 504 -2.42 -39.67 37.97
CA ALA A 504 -2.78 -39.40 39.37
C ALA A 504 -4.18 -38.79 39.45
N ASN A 505 -5.20 -39.64 39.41
CA ASN A 505 -6.41 -39.47 40.21
C ASN A 505 -6.94 -40.87 40.56
N LEU A 506 -7.30 -41.04 41.83
CA LEU A 506 -8.03 -42.16 42.45
C LEU A 506 -7.20 -43.32 43.03
N CYS A 507 -6.58 -43.07 44.18
CA CYS A 507 -6.73 -43.98 45.32
C CYS A 507 -7.74 -43.35 46.28
N ASN A 508 -8.97 -43.84 46.26
CA ASN A 508 -9.91 -43.80 47.39
C ASN A 508 -10.74 -45.08 47.30
N GLU A 509 -10.11 -46.20 47.64
CA GLU A 509 -10.86 -47.37 48.12
C GLU A 509 -11.13 -47.15 49.61
N VAL A 510 -12.40 -47.02 49.95
CA VAL A 510 -12.90 -47.29 51.30
C VAL A 510 -13.09 -48.81 51.40
N PRO A 511 -12.61 -49.49 52.45
CA PRO A 511 -12.82 -50.91 52.61
C PRO A 511 -14.24 -51.21 53.11
N ILE A 512 -14.77 -52.33 52.62
CA ILE A 512 -16.01 -52.96 53.05
C ILE A 512 -15.92 -53.36 54.53
N VAL A 513 -16.96 -53.00 55.30
CA VAL A 513 -17.59 -53.85 56.32
C VAL A 513 -19.09 -53.80 56.10
#